data_AF-A0A2N3ALD2-F1
#
_entry.id   AF-A0A2N3ALD2-F1
#
_cell.length_a   1.000
_cell.length_b   1.000
_cell.length_c   1.000
_cell.angle_alpha   90.00
_cell.angle_beta   90.00
_cell.angle_gamma   90.00
#
_symmetry.space_group_name_H-M   'P 1'
#
loop_
_entity.id
_entity.type
_entity.pdbx_description
1 polymer ?
#
loop_
_entity_poly.entity_id
_entity_poly.type
_entity_poly.pdbx_seq_one_letter_code
_entity_poly.pdbx_strand_id
1 'polypeptide(L)'
;MIILIRSFDYINKTNQIRVFSDRLVIMNEGKLPPEVLIEKLKTEHLSKPRNTLLADIFYKAGFIENWGRGTIKIMEKCQEQGLPEPDFEEDHSF
;
A
#
# COMPACT_ATOMS: atom_id res chain seq x y z
N MET A 1 3.87 2.86 -2.87
CA MET A 1 3.64 2.66 -1.41
C MET A 1 3.36 1.20 -1.07
N ILE A 2 2.40 0.54 -1.71
CA ILE A 2 2.12 -0.91 -1.54
C ILE A 2 3.38 -1.78 -1.73
N ILE A 3 4.24 -1.44 -2.69
CA ILE A 3 5.50 -2.17 -2.96
C ILE A 3 6.53 -2.06 -1.81
N LEU A 4 6.49 -0.99 -1.00
CA LEU A 4 7.49 -0.71 0.05
C LEU A 4 7.09 -1.21 1.44
N ILE A 5 5.82 -1.58 1.59
CA ILE A 5 5.30 -2.24 2.80
C ILE A 5 5.68 -3.73 2.78
N ARG A 6 6.02 -4.29 1.62
CA ARG A 6 6.46 -5.67 1.46
C ARG A 6 7.61 -6.02 2.40
N SER A 7 7.46 -7.10 3.16
CA SER A 7 8.58 -7.81 3.78
C SER A 7 9.31 -8.60 2.68
N PHE A 8 10.59 -8.30 2.49
CA PHE A 8 11.45 -9.01 1.54
C PHE A 8 12.04 -10.31 2.13
N ASP A 9 11.64 -10.67 3.36
CA ASP A 9 12.21 -11.81 4.10
C ASP A 9 11.77 -13.18 3.54
N TYR A 10 10.82 -13.20 2.61
CA TYR A 10 10.25 -14.42 2.04
C TYR A 10 10.57 -14.54 0.55
N ILE A 11 11.43 -15.51 0.22
CA ILE A 11 12.02 -15.73 -1.11
C ILE A 11 11.00 -16.18 -2.19
N ASN A 12 9.76 -16.55 -1.83
CA ASN A 12 8.83 -17.22 -2.78
C ASN A 12 7.40 -16.66 -2.82
N LYS A 13 7.19 -15.37 -2.55
CA LYS A 13 5.82 -14.83 -2.43
C LYS A 13 5.61 -13.58 -3.28
N THR A 14 4.61 -13.62 -4.17
CA THR A 14 4.33 -12.58 -5.18
C THR A 14 3.13 -11.73 -4.74
N ASN A 15 3.11 -10.44 -5.13
CA ASN A 15 1.90 -9.63 -4.97
C ASN A 15 0.76 -10.28 -5.74
N GLN A 16 -0.36 -10.52 -5.08
CA GLN A 16 -1.53 -11.08 -5.74
C GLN A 16 -2.43 -9.94 -6.18
N ILE A 17 -2.85 -10.00 -7.45
CA ILE A 17 -3.86 -9.11 -7.99
C ILE A 17 -5.00 -10.01 -8.44
N ARG A 18 -6.19 -9.82 -7.87
CA ARG A 18 -7.41 -10.53 -8.24
C ARG A 18 -8.37 -9.56 -8.88
N VAL A 19 -8.87 -9.90 -10.06
CA VAL A 19 -9.82 -9.09 -10.81
C VAL A 19 -11.16 -9.81 -10.81
N PHE A 20 -12.18 -9.13 -10.31
CA PHE A 20 -13.56 -9.58 -10.31
C PHE A 20 -14.37 -8.68 -11.26
N SER A 21 -15.61 -9.07 -11.57
CA SER A 21 -16.51 -8.25 -12.39
C SER A 21 -16.84 -6.90 -11.76
N ASP A 22 -16.78 -6.81 -10.43
CA ASP A 22 -17.22 -5.68 -9.62
C ASP A 22 -16.09 -5.01 -8.81
N ARG A 23 -14.91 -5.64 -8.70
CA ARG A 23 -13.81 -5.11 -7.86
C ARG A 23 -12.42 -5.61 -8.26
N LEU A 24 -11.41 -4.85 -7.85
CA LEU A 24 -9.99 -5.20 -7.91
C LEU A 24 -9.47 -5.41 -6.49
N VAL A 25 -8.83 -6.54 -6.23
CA VAL A 25 -8.21 -6.82 -4.92
C VAL A 25 -6.70 -6.95 -5.11
N ILE A 26 -5.93 -6.11 -4.42
CA ILE A 26 -4.46 -6.12 -4.41
C ILE A 26 -4.01 -6.58 -3.04
N MET A 27 -3.32 -7.73 -2.97
CA MET A 27 -2.81 -8.29 -1.72
C MET A 27 -1.29 -8.36 -1.78
N ASN A 28 -0.67 -7.88 -0.71
CA ASN A 28 0.75 -8.06 -0.45
C ASN A 28 0.93 -8.89 0.81
N GLU A 29 1.97 -9.71 0.82
CA GLU A 29 2.32 -10.49 1.98
C GLU A 29 3.17 -9.69 2.97
N GLY A 30 2.79 -9.80 4.23
CA GLY A 30 3.39 -9.08 5.34
C GLY A 30 2.34 -8.27 6.09
N LYS A 31 2.67 -7.93 7.33
CA LYS A 31 1.81 -7.12 8.21
C LYS A 31 1.94 -5.64 7.89
N LEU A 32 1.10 -4.76 8.41
CA LEU A 32 1.46 -3.35 8.50
C LEU A 32 2.57 -3.15 9.54
N PRO A 33 3.41 -2.10 9.42
CA PRO A 33 4.25 -1.68 10.53
C PRO A 33 3.37 -1.40 11.76
N PRO A 34 3.76 -1.82 12.98
CA PRO A 34 2.92 -1.68 14.16
C PRO A 34 2.54 -0.23 14.48
N GLU A 35 3.29 0.76 13.97
CA GLU A 35 3.01 2.18 14.13
C GLU A 35 1.95 2.74 13.16
N VAL A 36 1.62 1.96 12.11
CA VAL A 36 0.69 2.32 11.04
C VAL A 36 -0.56 1.46 11.14
N LEU A 37 -1.58 2.00 11.81
CA LEU A 37 -2.92 1.40 11.87
C LEU A 37 -3.63 1.53 10.52
N ILE A 38 -4.53 0.59 10.22
CA ILE A 38 -5.37 0.62 9.01
C ILE A 38 -6.10 1.97 8.85
N GLU A 39 -6.63 2.51 9.95
CA GLU A 39 -7.32 3.81 9.96
C GLU A 39 -6.42 4.96 9.47
N LYS A 40 -5.11 4.88 9.72
CA LYS A 40 -4.16 5.89 9.25
C LYS A 40 -3.91 5.82 7.75
N LEU A 41 -4.22 4.70 7.08
CA LEU A 41 -4.09 4.61 5.62
C LEU A 41 -5.06 5.53 4.90
N LYS A 42 -6.16 5.93 5.57
CA LYS A 42 -7.15 6.88 5.04
C LYS A 42 -6.84 8.34 5.37
N THR A 43 -5.76 8.63 6.10
CA THR A 43 -5.37 9.98 6.50
C THR A 43 -3.91 10.24 6.20
N GLU A 44 -3.47 11.49 6.33
CA GLU A 44 -2.05 11.81 6.16
C GLU A 44 -1.22 11.16 7.26
N HIS A 45 -0.23 10.37 6.86
CA HIS A 45 0.67 9.67 7.76
C HIS A 45 2.10 9.64 7.19
N LEU A 46 3.10 9.60 8.08
CA LEU A 46 4.49 9.44 7.63
C LEU A 46 4.70 8.06 7.02
N SER A 47 5.36 8.01 5.86
CA SER A 47 5.75 6.74 5.24
C SER A 47 6.76 6.01 6.14
N LYS A 48 6.47 4.75 6.46
CA LYS A 48 7.36 3.86 7.22
C LYS A 48 7.74 2.65 6.35
N PRO A 49 8.63 2.83 5.35
CA PRO A 49 9.03 1.73 4.48
C PRO A 49 9.86 0.71 5.26
N ARG A 50 9.62 -0.58 5.04
CA ARG A 50 10.44 -1.64 5.64
C ARG A 50 11.83 -1.69 5.03
N ASN A 51 11.91 -1.48 3.72
CA ASN A 51 13.17 -1.41 2.98
C ASN A 51 13.46 0.06 2.60
N THR A 52 14.25 0.72 3.45
CA THR A 52 14.61 2.14 3.27
C THR A 52 15.47 2.39 2.05
N LEU A 53 16.35 1.45 1.68
CA LEU A 53 17.19 1.56 0.48
C LEU A 53 16.32 1.56 -0.78
N LEU A 54 15.37 0.63 -0.87
CA LEU A 54 14.46 0.55 -1.99
C LEU A 54 13.55 1.80 -2.06
N ALA A 55 13.07 2.27 -0.91
CA ALA A 55 12.27 3.50 -0.83
C ALA A 55 13.07 4.72 -1.33
N ASP A 56 14.34 4.86 -0.92
CA ASP A 56 15.21 5.93 -1.37
C ASP A 56 15.44 5.90 -2.88
N ILE A 57 15.66 4.72 -3.47
CA ILE A 57 15.78 4.56 -4.93
C ILE A 57 14.50 5.00 -5.64
N PHE A 58 13.33 4.52 -5.21
CA PHE A 58 12.06 4.89 -5.83
C PHE A 58 11.72 6.37 -5.62
N TYR A 59 12.12 6.96 -4.50
CA TYR A 59 11.94 8.38 -4.22
C TYR A 59 12.81 9.23 -5.17
N LYS A 60 14.10 8.89 -5.27
CA LYS A 60 15.04 9.56 -6.20
C LYS A 60 14.64 9.40 -7.66
N ALA A 61 14.04 8.28 -8.02
CA ALA A 61 13.50 8.04 -9.35
C ALA A 61 12.13 8.71 -9.62
N GLY A 62 11.54 9.38 -8.62
CA GLY A 62 10.27 10.12 -8.77
C GLY A 62 9.01 9.25 -8.76
N PHE A 63 9.12 7.97 -8.39
CA PHE A 63 7.99 7.04 -8.36
C PHE A 63 7.17 7.11 -7.06
N ILE A 64 7.75 7.62 -5.97
CA ILE A 64 7.08 7.75 -4.68
C ILE A 64 7.40 9.10 -4.03
N GLU A 65 6.61 9.45 -3.02
CA GLU A 65 6.84 10.59 -2.14
C GLU A 65 7.19 10.11 -0.71
N ASN A 66 7.90 10.95 0.06
CA ASN A 66 8.27 10.64 1.44
C ASN A 66 7.11 10.73 2.46
N TRP A 67 5.99 11.34 2.09
CA TRP A 67 4.92 11.76 3.01
C TRP A 67 3.76 10.76 3.11
N GLY A 68 3.90 9.55 2.56
CA GLY A 68 2.90 8.50 2.74
C GLY A 68 1.52 8.80 2.14
N ARG A 69 1.41 9.65 1.11
CA ARG A 69 0.10 10.03 0.52
C ARG A 69 -0.42 9.08 -0.55
N GLY A 70 0.24 7.93 -0.75
CA GLY A 70 -0.09 7.01 -1.84
C GLY A 70 -1.52 6.46 -1.76
N THR A 71 -2.00 6.11 -0.56
CA THR A 71 -3.36 5.60 -0.33
C THR A 71 -4.40 6.71 -0.49
N ILE A 72 -4.10 7.90 -0.01
CA ILE A 72 -4.94 9.09 -0.19
C ILE A 72 -5.14 9.39 -1.67
N LYS A 73 -4.07 9.37 -2.47
CA LYS A 73 -4.16 9.57 -3.92
C LYS A 73 -5.03 8.52 -4.62
N ILE A 74 -5.02 7.27 -4.14
CA ILE A 74 -5.91 6.24 -4.67
C ILE A 74 -7.37 6.59 -4.34
N MET A 75 -7.66 6.97 -3.10
CA MET A 75 -9.01 7.40 -2.70
C MET A 75 -9.51 8.61 -3.49
N GLU A 76 -8.68 9.65 -3.62
CA GLU A 76 -8.96 10.85 -4.42
C GLU A 76 -9.28 10.47 -5.88
N LYS A 77 -8.49 9.58 -6.49
CA LYS A 77 -8.73 9.11 -7.86
C LYS A 77 -9.99 8.27 -8.00
N CYS A 78 -10.30 7.41 -7.02
CA CYS A 78 -11.57 6.70 -7.00
C CYS A 78 -12.76 7.67 -6.94
N GLN A 79 -12.68 8.66 -6.06
CA GLN A 79 -13.72 9.69 -5.90
C GLN A 79 -13.89 10.54 -7.18
N GLU A 80 -12.80 10.99 -7.79
CA GLU A 80 -12.81 11.75 -9.05
C GLU A 80 -13.50 10.98 -10.20
N GLN A 81 -13.41 9.65 -10.18
CA GLN A 81 -14.02 8.77 -11.19
C GLN A 81 -15.42 8.28 -10.79
N GLY A 82 -15.96 8.71 -9.64
CA GLY A 82 -17.25 8.24 -9.13
C GLY A 82 -17.25 6.76 -8.70
N LEU A 83 -16.07 6.21 -8.41
CA LEU A 83 -15.89 4.85 -7.90
C LEU A 83 -16.04 4.82 -6.37
N PRO A 84 -16.42 3.66 -5.80
CA PRO A 84 -16.41 3.49 -4.35
C PRO A 84 -15.01 3.72 -3.77
N GLU A 85 -14.96 4.19 -2.53
CA GLU A 85 -13.71 4.32 -1.78
C GLU A 85 -13.06 2.93 -1.63
N PRO A 86 -11.74 2.80 -1.78
CA PRO A 86 -11.05 1.54 -1.56
C PRO A 86 -11.08 1.15 -0.08
N ASP A 87 -11.32 -0.14 0.16
CA ASP A 87 -11.18 -0.74 1.48
C ASP A 87 -9.75 -1.20 1.73
N PHE A 88 -9.30 -1.06 2.98
CA PHE A 88 -8.00 -1.51 3.46
C PHE A 88 -8.20 -2.51 4.58
N GLU A 89 -7.64 -3.70 4.42
CA GLU A 89 -7.74 -4.79 5.39
C GLU A 89 -6.36 -5.38 5.65
N GLU A 90 -6.13 -5.79 6.90
CA GLU A 90 -4.99 -6.63 7.27
C GLU A 90 -5.51 -8.02 7.60
N ASP A 91 -5.19 -9.01 6.77
CA ASP A 91 -5.56 -10.40 7.02
C ASP A 91 -4.55 -11.06 7.96
N HIS A 92 -5.03 -11.56 9.09
CA HIS A 92 -4.23 -12.29 10.09
C HIS A 92 -4.29 -13.81 9.92
N SER A 93 -4.91 -14.33 8.85
CA SER A 93 -5.27 -15.75 8.71
C SER A 93 -4.11 -16.70 8.39
N PHE A 94 -2.83 -16.27 8.50
CA PHE A 94 -1.66 -17.12 8.29
C PHE A 94 -0.52 -16.82 9.28
#